data_AF-A0A498J568-F1
#
_entry.id   AF-A0A498J568-F1
#
_cell.length_a   1.000
_cell.length_b   1.000
_cell.length_c   1.000
_cell.angle_alpha   90.00
_cell.angle_beta   90.00
_cell.angle_gamma   90.00
#
_symmetry.space_group_name_H-M   'P 1'
#
loop_
_entity.id
_entity.type
_entity.pdbx_description
1 polymer ?
#
loop_
_entity_poly.entity_id
_entity_poly.type
_entity_poly.pdbx_seq_one_letter_code
_entity_poly.pdbx_strand_id
1 'polypeptide(L)'
;MAKEIITAIIPTIIDHTVRPLARQVSYVIFYKSNLKDLRSRLKNFDAAKQRMNHAVEEVERKVNQKVEACVRNWQTEADEISREAEALLDDEGHAKTKCLYICPNLISYHQLSRKSTKLVRKIEEHENKKEFASISYNAAVEDISAIASDEYMAFESRTSMVKDIITELKKPDINKIGVYGLGGVGKTTLAKEVYREAMEEKLFDDVV
;
A
#
# COMPACT_ATOMS: atom_id res chain seq x y z
N MET A 1 -34.46 25.57 49.43
CA MET A 1 -34.99 26.09 48.15
C MET A 1 -33.93 26.74 47.25
N ALA A 2 -33.43 27.98 47.50
CA ALA A 2 -32.48 28.63 46.57
C ALA A 2 -31.15 27.87 46.39
N LYS A 3 -30.59 27.31 47.47
CA LYS A 3 -29.37 26.50 47.44
C LYS A 3 -29.54 25.21 46.63
N GLU A 4 -30.71 24.56 46.72
CA GLU A 4 -31.02 23.32 45.99
C GLU A 4 -31.21 23.58 44.50
N ILE A 5 -31.83 24.70 44.13
CA ILE A 5 -31.99 25.14 42.74
C ILE A 5 -30.62 25.42 42.11
N ILE A 6 -29.73 26.13 42.82
CA ILE A 6 -28.36 26.39 42.34
C ILE A 6 -27.59 25.07 42.15
N THR A 7 -27.70 24.14 43.11
CA THR A 7 -26.99 22.86 43.04
C THR A 7 -27.48 21.98 41.88
N ALA A 8 -28.77 22.03 41.55
CA ALA A 8 -29.36 21.28 40.43
C ALA A 8 -29.00 21.86 39.05
N ILE A 9 -28.73 23.16 38.95
CA ILE A 9 -28.43 23.85 37.68
C ILE A 9 -26.94 23.74 37.31
N ILE A 10 -26.04 23.60 38.30
CA ILE A 10 -24.59 23.54 38.10
C ILE A 10 -24.14 22.46 37.08
N PRO A 11 -24.59 21.19 37.16
CA PRO A 11 -24.20 20.16 36.19
C PRO A 11 -24.59 20.52 34.74
N THR A 12 -25.79 21.09 34.56
CA THR A 12 -26.29 21.53 33.26
C THR A 12 -25.42 22.64 32.67
N ILE A 13 -25.01 23.63 33.47
CA ILE A 13 -24.10 24.71 33.05
C ILE A 13 -22.71 24.16 32.70
N ILE A 14 -22.19 23.24 33.53
CA ILE A 14 -20.89 22.61 33.29
C ILE A 14 -20.90 21.87 31.95
N ASP A 15 -21.93 21.07 31.67
CA ASP A 15 -21.98 20.24 30.47
C ASP A 15 -22.31 21.01 29.20
N HIS A 16 -23.20 22.01 29.27
CA HIS A 16 -23.65 22.73 28.08
C HIS A 16 -22.83 23.98 27.75
N THR A 17 -22.07 24.53 28.71
CA THR A 17 -21.36 25.80 28.51
C THR A 17 -19.87 25.68 28.84
N VAL A 18 -19.52 25.19 30.04
CA VAL A 18 -18.11 25.16 30.48
C VAL A 18 -17.31 24.12 29.69
N ARG A 19 -17.83 22.91 29.53
CA ARG A 19 -17.14 21.80 28.86
C ARG A 19 -16.86 22.09 27.38
N PRO A 20 -17.79 22.59 26.55
CA PRO A 20 -17.51 22.97 25.17
C PRO A 20 -16.47 24.09 25.06
N LEU A 21 -16.54 25.12 25.92
CA LEU A 21 -15.60 26.24 25.92
C LEU A 21 -14.20 25.82 26.34
N ALA A 22 -14.09 25.04 27.42
CA ALA A 22 -12.83 24.48 27.88
C ALA A 22 -12.17 23.65 26.78
N ARG A 23 -12.95 22.86 26.03
CA ARG A 23 -12.47 22.10 24.87
C ARG A 23 -11.97 23.00 23.73
N GLN A 24 -12.62 24.14 23.45
CA GLN A 24 -12.14 25.05 22.42
C GLN A 24 -10.82 25.73 22.82
N VAL A 25 -10.72 26.16 24.08
CA VAL A 25 -9.50 26.77 24.64
C VAL A 25 -8.35 25.76 24.72
N SER A 26 -8.65 24.50 25.05
CA SER A 26 -7.64 23.46 25.16
C SER A 26 -6.89 23.23 23.84
N TYR A 27 -7.54 23.40 22.68
CA TYR A 27 -6.85 23.29 21.39
C TYR A 27 -5.76 24.34 21.22
N VAL A 28 -5.97 25.56 21.71
CA VAL A 28 -4.97 26.63 21.68
C VAL A 28 -3.82 26.32 22.64
N ILE A 29 -4.12 25.88 23.86
CA ILE A 29 -3.11 25.58 24.89
C ILE A 29 -2.25 24.38 24.49
N PHE A 30 -2.88 23.30 24.03
CA PHE A 30 -2.21 22.03 23.73
C PHE A 30 -1.77 21.90 22.26
N TYR A 31 -1.75 22.99 21.48
CA TYR A 31 -1.46 22.91 20.03
C TYR A 31 -0.11 22.23 19.73
N LYS A 32 0.95 22.55 20.48
CA LYS A 32 2.28 21.93 20.33
C LYS A 32 2.25 20.44 20.64
N SER A 33 1.52 20.05 21.68
CA SER A 33 1.39 18.64 22.08
C SER A 33 0.63 17.85 21.01
N ASN A 34 -0.45 18.41 20.47
CA ASN A 34 -1.25 17.78 19.43
C ASN A 34 -0.48 17.63 18.11
N LEU A 35 0.37 18.60 17.74
CA LEU A 35 1.26 18.50 16.59
C LEU A 35 2.36 17.45 16.81
N LYS A 36 2.94 17.39 18.02
CA LYS A 36 3.92 16.37 18.38
C LYS A 36 3.32 14.97 18.32
N ASP A 37 2.10 14.82 18.82
CA ASP A 37 1.34 13.56 18.76
C ASP A 37 1.08 13.15 17.31
N LEU A 38 0.57 14.07 16.47
CA LEU A 38 0.40 13.82 15.03
C LEU A 38 1.72 13.37 14.38
N ARG A 39 2.83 14.10 14.59
CA ARG A 39 4.14 13.74 14.01
C ARG A 39 4.59 12.34 14.46
N SER A 40 4.38 11.99 15.71
CA SER A 40 4.72 10.67 16.24
C SER A 40 3.86 9.57 15.63
N ARG A 41 2.54 9.79 15.53
CA ARG A 41 1.59 8.84 14.95
C ARG A 41 1.84 8.65 13.45
N LEU A 42 2.07 9.73 12.72
CA LEU A 42 2.41 9.70 11.30
C LEU A 42 3.66 8.86 11.03
N LYS A 43 4.73 9.06 11.82
CA LYS A 43 5.95 8.26 11.68
C LYS A 43 5.69 6.75 11.83
N ASN A 44 4.87 6.36 12.80
CA ASN A 44 4.51 4.95 13.01
C ASN A 44 3.63 4.42 11.87
N PHE A 45 2.71 5.27 11.38
CA PHE A 45 1.83 4.97 10.26
C PHE A 45 2.60 4.76 8.97
N ASP A 46 3.61 5.59 8.68
CA ASP A 46 4.51 5.43 7.53
C ASP A 46 5.29 4.12 7.59
N ALA A 47 5.79 3.74 8.77
CA ALA A 47 6.44 2.44 8.94
C ALA A 47 5.47 1.27 8.69
N ALA A 48 4.19 1.40 9.08
CA ALA A 48 3.17 0.40 8.76
C ALA A 48 2.87 0.33 7.27
N LYS A 49 2.79 1.49 6.60
CA LYS A 49 2.61 1.60 5.15
C LYS A 49 3.76 0.95 4.38
N GLN A 50 5.00 1.21 4.78
CA GLN A 50 6.18 0.58 4.19
C GLN A 50 6.15 -0.94 4.32
N ARG A 51 5.77 -1.48 5.48
CA ARG A 51 5.60 -2.93 5.66
C ARG A 51 4.55 -3.50 4.71
N MET A 52 3.41 -2.81 4.54
CA MET A 52 2.38 -3.24 3.58
C MET A 52 2.91 -3.20 2.14
N ASN A 53 3.64 -2.16 1.76
CA ASN A 53 4.24 -2.06 0.42
C ASN A 53 5.20 -3.21 0.14
N HIS A 54 6.07 -3.57 1.09
CA HIS A 54 6.94 -4.75 0.94
C HIS A 54 6.13 -6.04 0.76
N ALA A 55 5.06 -6.24 1.53
CA ALA A 55 4.20 -7.42 1.38
C ALA A 55 3.51 -7.46 0.00
N VAL A 56 3.08 -6.30 -0.51
CA VAL A 56 2.51 -6.16 -1.85
C VAL A 56 3.55 -6.46 -2.93
N GLU A 57 4.77 -5.94 -2.81
CA GLU A 57 5.88 -6.23 -3.73
C GLU A 57 6.25 -7.72 -3.74
N GLU A 58 6.22 -8.40 -2.59
CA GLU A 58 6.44 -9.84 -2.49
C GLU A 58 5.35 -10.64 -3.22
N VAL A 59 4.09 -10.20 -3.16
CA VAL A 59 2.98 -10.79 -3.91
C VAL A 59 3.15 -10.56 -5.41
N GLU A 60 3.47 -9.34 -5.82
CA GLU A 60 3.65 -8.96 -7.23
C GLU A 60 4.80 -9.70 -7.91
N ARG A 61 5.81 -10.16 -7.17
CA ARG A 61 6.89 -11.01 -7.69
C ARG A 61 6.42 -12.41 -8.10
N LYS A 62 5.25 -12.87 -7.62
CA LYS A 62 4.73 -14.19 -7.94
C LYS A 62 3.82 -14.10 -9.15
N VAL A 63 4.13 -14.87 -10.20
CA VAL A 63 3.41 -14.86 -11.48
C VAL A 63 1.93 -15.24 -11.34
N ASN A 64 1.60 -16.11 -10.38
CA ASN A 64 0.26 -16.64 -10.17
C ASN A 64 -0.53 -15.95 -9.04
N GLN A 65 -0.05 -14.83 -8.50
CA GLN A 65 -0.74 -14.09 -7.44
C GLN A 65 -1.01 -12.65 -7.85
N LYS A 66 -2.18 -12.16 -7.47
CA LYS A 66 -2.55 -10.74 -7.60
C LYS A 66 -2.93 -10.19 -6.24
N VAL A 67 -2.64 -8.91 -6.05
CA VAL A 67 -2.94 -8.18 -4.81
C VAL A 67 -4.43 -7.89 -4.75
N GLU A 68 -5.02 -8.10 -3.58
CA GLU A 68 -6.44 -7.83 -3.34
C GLU A 68 -6.78 -6.34 -3.53
N ALA A 69 -7.96 -6.06 -4.09
CA ALA A 69 -8.40 -4.69 -4.33
C ALA A 69 -8.56 -3.90 -3.02
N CYS A 70 -8.97 -4.56 -1.93
CA CYS A 70 -9.09 -3.94 -0.62
C CYS A 70 -7.74 -3.43 -0.07
N VAL A 71 -6.64 -4.13 -0.38
CA VAL A 71 -5.29 -3.72 0.01
C VAL A 71 -4.86 -2.48 -0.77
N ARG A 72 -5.15 -2.41 -2.08
CA ARG A 72 -4.87 -1.22 -2.90
C ARG A 72 -5.66 0.00 -2.43
N ASN A 73 -6.94 -0.18 -2.12
CA ASN A 73 -7.78 0.89 -1.57
C ASN A 73 -7.23 1.39 -0.24
N TRP A 74 -6.80 0.48 0.64
CA TRP A 74 -6.15 0.83 1.90
C TRP A 74 -4.85 1.61 1.69
N GLN A 75 -3.99 1.21 0.74
CA GLN A 75 -2.76 1.96 0.42
C GLN A 75 -3.09 3.38 -0.06
N THR A 76 -4.11 3.52 -0.90
CA THR A 76 -4.54 4.81 -1.45
C THR A 76 -5.07 5.74 -0.35
N GLU A 77 -5.94 5.23 0.53
CA GLU A 77 -6.43 5.98 1.70
C GLU A 77 -5.27 6.36 2.64
N ALA A 78 -4.30 5.47 2.86
CA ALA A 78 -3.13 5.75 3.69
C ALA A 78 -2.25 6.87 3.12
N ASP A 79 -2.03 6.88 1.80
CA ASP A 79 -1.26 7.92 1.13
C ASP A 79 -1.96 9.28 1.19
N GLU A 80 -3.28 9.32 1.05
CA GLU A 80 -4.05 10.55 1.20
C GLU A 80 -3.93 11.12 2.63
N ILE A 81 -4.08 10.27 3.66
CA ILE A 81 -3.93 10.66 5.06
C ILE A 81 -2.51 11.19 5.33
N SER A 82 -1.49 10.49 4.83
CA SER A 82 -0.08 10.87 5.00
C SER A 82 0.17 12.25 4.40
N ARG A 83 -0.27 12.47 3.16
CA ARG A 83 -0.13 13.74 2.44
C ARG A 83 -0.86 14.89 3.15
N GLU A 84 -2.07 14.66 3.66
CA GLU A 84 -2.81 15.68 4.43
C GLU A 84 -2.07 16.03 5.73
N ALA A 85 -1.46 15.05 6.40
CA ALA A 85 -0.70 15.26 7.61
C ALA A 85 0.63 15.99 7.38
N GLU A 86 1.38 15.61 6.35
CA GLU A 86 2.62 16.28 5.95
C GLU A 86 2.37 17.74 5.58
N ALA A 87 1.36 18.01 4.75
CA ALA A 87 0.98 19.37 4.38
C ALA A 87 0.62 20.23 5.60
N LEU A 88 -0.04 19.66 6.61
CA LEU A 88 -0.35 20.36 7.86
C LEU A 88 0.91 20.66 8.68
N LEU A 89 1.86 19.72 8.74
CA LEU A 89 3.11 19.87 9.47
C LEU A 89 4.05 20.89 8.81
N ASP A 90 4.00 21.00 7.47
CA ASP A 90 4.75 22.01 6.72
C ASP A 90 4.15 23.42 6.90
N ASP A 91 2.81 23.55 6.94
CA ASP A 91 2.13 24.81 7.20
C ASP A 91 2.46 25.38 8.60
N GLU A 92 2.73 24.52 9.60
CA GLU A 92 3.26 24.95 10.91
C GLU A 92 4.59 25.73 10.78
N GLY A 93 5.46 25.27 9.88
CA GLY A 93 6.75 25.93 9.59
C GLY A 93 6.55 27.34 9.04
N HIS A 94 5.57 27.53 8.16
CA HIS A 94 5.24 28.83 7.57
C HIS A 94 4.45 29.75 8.52
N ALA A 95 3.60 29.19 9.39
CA ALA A 95 2.84 29.94 10.39
C ALA A 95 3.75 30.60 11.45
N LYS A 96 4.92 30.01 11.73
CA LYS A 96 5.96 30.62 12.59
C LYS A 96 6.64 31.84 11.95
N THR A 97 6.67 31.92 10.62
CA THR A 97 7.32 33.01 9.87
C THR A 97 6.41 34.21 9.62
N LYS A 98 5.08 34.02 9.66
CA LYS A 98 4.07 35.06 9.42
C LYS A 98 3.40 35.55 10.72
N CYS A 99 4.09 36.31 11.56
CA CYS A 99 3.48 37.40 12.36
C CYS A 99 4.56 38.20 13.09
N LEU A 100 4.70 39.48 12.73
CA LEU A 100 5.49 40.46 13.48
C LEU A 100 4.51 41.34 14.28
N TYR A 101 4.54 41.17 15.60
CA TYR A 101 4.23 42.13 16.68
C TYR A 101 2.87 42.20 17.40
N ILE A 102 1.66 42.00 16.86
CA ILE A 102 0.44 42.42 17.63
C ILE A 102 -0.70 41.39 17.78
N CYS A 103 -0.69 40.25 17.07
CA CYS A 103 -1.69 39.19 17.33
C CYS A 103 -0.98 37.84 17.47
N PRO A 104 -0.98 37.18 18.65
CA PRO A 104 -0.61 35.78 18.69
C PRO A 104 -1.57 35.03 17.76
N ASN A 105 -1.03 34.16 16.91
CA ASN A 105 -1.77 33.47 15.86
C ASN A 105 -2.72 32.38 16.43
N LEU A 106 -3.54 32.73 17.43
CA LEU A 106 -4.37 31.83 18.25
C LEU A 106 -5.38 31.09 17.40
N ILE A 107 -5.96 31.75 16.39
CA ILE A 107 -6.87 31.12 15.43
C ILE A 107 -6.14 30.05 14.62
N SER A 108 -4.92 30.32 14.13
CA SER A 108 -4.12 29.31 13.44
C SER A 108 -3.72 28.17 14.38
N TYR A 109 -3.25 28.46 15.59
CA TYR A 109 -2.91 27.41 16.56
C TYR A 109 -4.11 26.53 16.90
N HIS A 110 -5.28 27.14 17.08
CA HIS A 110 -6.54 26.41 17.24
C HIS A 110 -6.83 25.50 16.05
N GLN A 111 -6.76 26.04 14.83
CA GLN A 111 -7.03 25.30 13.60
C GLN A 111 -6.02 24.15 13.40
N LEU A 112 -4.72 24.41 13.55
CA LEU A 112 -3.65 23.41 13.46
C LEU A 112 -3.87 22.29 14.48
N SER A 113 -4.16 22.64 15.73
CA SER A 113 -4.43 21.70 16.81
C SER A 113 -5.67 20.83 16.55
N ARG A 114 -6.75 21.45 16.06
CA ARG A 114 -7.97 20.73 15.68
C ARG A 114 -7.76 19.81 14.49
N LYS A 115 -7.07 20.27 13.45
CA LYS A 115 -6.75 19.44 12.28
C LYS A 115 -5.83 18.28 12.66
N SER A 116 -4.86 18.52 13.55
CA SER A 116 -3.96 17.48 14.06
C SER A 116 -4.70 16.37 14.77
N THR A 117 -5.56 16.73 15.74
CA THR A 117 -6.38 15.73 16.45
C THR A 117 -7.35 14.99 15.52
N LYS A 118 -7.88 15.64 14.48
CA LYS A 118 -8.71 14.98 13.46
C LYS A 118 -7.92 13.97 12.64
N LEU A 119 -6.69 14.30 12.24
CA LEU A 119 -5.80 13.42 11.48
C LEU A 119 -5.30 12.25 12.32
N VAL A 120 -4.95 12.46 13.59
CA VAL A 120 -4.62 11.36 14.52
C VAL A 120 -5.76 10.34 14.57
N ARG A 121 -7.01 10.80 14.72
CA ARG A 121 -8.18 9.91 14.69
C ARG A 121 -8.33 9.18 13.35
N LYS A 122 -8.11 9.86 12.21
CA LYS A 122 -8.13 9.20 10.89
C LYS A 122 -7.07 8.10 10.79
N ILE A 123 -5.86 8.34 11.29
CA ILE A 123 -4.78 7.36 11.34
C ILE A 123 -5.21 6.15 12.17
N GLU A 124 -5.72 6.37 13.40
CA GLU A 124 -6.18 5.29 14.28
C GLU A 124 -7.32 4.48 13.66
N GLU A 125 -8.30 5.14 13.04
CA GLU A 125 -9.40 4.47 12.32
C GLU A 125 -8.88 3.64 11.14
N HIS A 126 -7.90 4.16 10.40
CA HIS A 126 -7.29 3.47 9.26
C HIS A 126 -6.43 2.27 9.68
N GLU A 127 -5.71 2.39 10.80
CA GLU A 127 -4.94 1.29 11.37
C GLU A 127 -5.84 0.14 11.83
N ASN A 128 -7.10 0.40 12.21
CA ASN A 128 -8.06 -0.65 12.55
C ASN A 128 -8.60 -1.39 11.30
N LYS A 129 -8.54 -0.78 10.11
CA LYS A 129 -8.97 -1.41 8.85
C LYS A 129 -7.96 -2.42 8.28
N LYS A 130 -6.79 -2.59 8.90
CA LYS A 130 -5.67 -3.39 8.35
C LYS A 130 -5.84 -4.91 8.48
N GLU A 131 -6.90 -5.39 9.14
CA GLU A 131 -7.16 -6.82 9.29
C GLU A 131 -7.72 -7.40 8.00
N PHE A 132 -6.82 -7.69 7.05
CA PHE A 132 -7.14 -8.43 5.85
C PHE A 132 -7.04 -9.93 6.13
N ALA A 133 -8.05 -10.70 5.75
CA ALA A 133 -7.99 -12.17 5.82
C ALA A 133 -6.92 -12.73 4.86
N SER A 134 -6.71 -12.06 3.72
CA SER A 134 -5.63 -12.31 2.78
C SER A 134 -5.22 -11.01 2.09
N ILE A 135 -3.95 -10.90 1.72
CA ILE A 135 -3.39 -9.77 0.95
C ILE A 135 -3.44 -10.05 -0.56
N SER A 136 -3.55 -11.32 -0.94
CA SER A 136 -3.48 -11.76 -2.33
C SER A 136 -4.48 -12.88 -2.64
N TYR A 137 -4.79 -13.03 -3.92
CA TYR A 137 -5.56 -14.14 -4.46
C TYR A 137 -4.80 -14.81 -5.62
N ASN A 138 -5.10 -16.08 -5.87
CA ASN A 138 -4.53 -16.79 -7.01
C ASN A 138 -5.18 -16.27 -8.30
N ALA A 139 -4.34 -15.79 -9.21
CA ALA A 139 -4.76 -15.41 -10.55
C ALA A 139 -4.39 -16.52 -11.53
N ALA A 140 -5.25 -16.76 -12.52
CA ALA A 140 -4.89 -17.62 -13.64
C ALA A 140 -3.65 -17.03 -14.32
N VAL A 141 -2.61 -17.85 -14.49
CA VAL A 141 -1.44 -17.49 -15.28
C VAL A 141 -1.94 -17.18 -16.69
N GLU A 142 -1.59 -16.01 -17.23
CA GLU A 142 -1.85 -15.70 -18.63
C GLU A 142 -1.13 -16.76 -19.46
N ASP A 143 -1.93 -17.61 -20.09
CA ASP A 143 -1.46 -18.81 -20.74
C ASP A 143 -0.68 -18.43 -22.01
N ILE A 144 0.63 -18.25 -21.87
CA ILE A 144 1.54 -17.98 -22.99
C ILE A 144 1.46 -19.13 -24.03
N SER A 145 0.99 -20.32 -23.63
CA SER A 145 0.78 -21.45 -24.55
C SER A 145 -0.20 -21.10 -25.67
N ALA A 146 -1.20 -20.25 -25.42
CA ALA A 146 -2.18 -19.85 -26.43
C ALA A 146 -1.55 -19.02 -27.55
N ILE A 147 -0.46 -18.29 -27.27
CA ILE A 147 0.26 -17.47 -28.26
C ILE A 147 1.23 -18.33 -29.08
N ALA A 148 1.80 -19.40 -28.50
CA ALA A 148 2.77 -20.26 -29.17
C ALA A 148 2.14 -21.06 -30.34
N SER A 149 0.91 -21.53 -30.17
CA SER A 149 0.25 -22.43 -31.14
C SER A 149 -0.04 -21.80 -32.50
N ASP A 150 -0.41 -20.51 -32.57
CA ASP A 150 -0.81 -19.88 -33.84
C ASP A 150 0.37 -19.48 -34.74
N GLU A 151 1.56 -19.28 -34.14
CA GLU A 151 2.75 -18.79 -34.85
C GLU A 151 3.77 -19.90 -35.16
N TYR A 152 3.63 -21.08 -34.56
CA TYR A 152 4.59 -22.18 -34.71
C TYR A 152 4.27 -23.11 -35.89
N MET A 153 5.05 -22.97 -36.96
CA MET A 153 5.03 -23.92 -38.07
C MET A 153 5.83 -25.18 -37.68
N ALA A 154 5.11 -26.26 -37.37
CA ALA A 154 5.66 -27.55 -36.98
C ALA A 154 6.31 -28.28 -38.19
N PHE A 155 7.64 -28.14 -38.31
CA PHE A 155 8.45 -28.97 -39.19
C PHE A 155 9.03 -30.13 -38.37
N GLU A 156 9.16 -31.32 -38.96
CA GLU A 156 9.70 -32.51 -38.28
C GLU A 156 11.03 -32.25 -37.57
N SER A 157 11.93 -31.49 -38.20
CA SER A 157 13.23 -31.12 -37.62
C SER A 157 13.09 -30.27 -36.36
N ARG A 158 12.10 -29.37 -36.31
CA ARG A 158 11.85 -28.51 -35.14
C ARG A 158 11.16 -29.29 -34.03
N THR A 159 10.20 -30.14 -34.37
CA THR A 159 9.57 -31.06 -33.40
C THR A 159 10.59 -31.99 -32.76
N SER A 160 11.55 -32.51 -33.54
CA SER A 160 12.67 -33.29 -33.01
C SER A 160 13.51 -32.47 -32.02
N MET A 161 13.91 -31.24 -32.40
CA MET A 161 14.68 -30.38 -31.51
C MET A 161 13.95 -30.06 -30.20
N VAL A 162 12.63 -29.81 -30.22
CA VAL A 162 11.85 -29.60 -28.99
C VAL A 162 11.93 -30.82 -28.09
N LYS A 163 11.71 -32.02 -28.63
CA LYS A 163 11.79 -33.28 -27.87
C LYS A 163 13.18 -33.52 -27.28
N ASP A 164 14.22 -33.23 -28.05
CA ASP A 164 15.60 -33.38 -27.61
C ASP A 164 15.90 -32.43 -26.44
N ILE A 165 15.48 -31.16 -26.55
CA ILE A 165 15.64 -30.17 -25.47
C ILE A 165 14.86 -30.60 -24.22
N ILE A 166 13.59 -31.00 -24.35
CA ILE A 166 12.75 -31.46 -23.25
C ILE A 166 13.37 -32.70 -22.56
N THR A 167 13.89 -33.64 -23.34
CA THR A 167 14.55 -34.84 -22.80
C THR A 167 15.81 -34.46 -22.02
N GLU A 168 16.58 -33.49 -22.51
CA GLU A 168 17.79 -33.03 -21.83
C GLU A 168 17.47 -32.27 -20.53
N LEU A 169 16.39 -31.47 -20.53
CA LEU A 169 15.91 -30.74 -19.36
C LEU A 169 15.42 -31.65 -18.21
N LYS A 170 15.04 -32.91 -18.49
CA LYS A 170 14.68 -33.90 -17.46
C LYS A 170 15.88 -34.39 -16.65
N LYS A 171 17.11 -34.19 -17.15
CA LYS A 171 18.30 -34.72 -16.49
C LYS A 171 18.69 -33.81 -15.31
N PRO A 172 18.93 -34.36 -14.11
CA PRO A 172 19.24 -33.56 -12.93
C PRO A 172 20.57 -32.81 -13.02
N ASP A 173 21.47 -33.22 -13.93
CA ASP A 173 22.81 -32.64 -14.07
C ASP A 173 22.85 -31.45 -15.05
N ILE A 174 21.74 -31.18 -15.77
CA ILE A 174 21.66 -30.12 -16.78
C ILE A 174 20.87 -28.94 -16.24
N ASN A 175 21.57 -27.86 -15.90
CA ASN A 175 20.96 -26.63 -15.38
C ASN A 175 20.70 -25.57 -16.45
N LYS A 176 21.23 -25.74 -17.68
CA LYS A 176 21.11 -24.74 -18.75
C LYS A 176 21.34 -25.32 -20.14
N ILE A 177 20.50 -24.91 -21.10
CA ILE A 177 20.65 -25.21 -22.52
C ILE A 177 20.70 -23.88 -23.30
N GLY A 178 21.69 -23.74 -24.17
CA GLY A 178 21.83 -22.56 -25.04
C GLY A 178 21.44 -22.87 -26.48
N VAL A 179 20.55 -22.05 -27.06
CA VAL A 179 20.19 -22.12 -28.48
C VAL A 179 20.86 -20.97 -29.23
N TYR A 180 21.67 -21.27 -30.25
CA TYR A 180 22.43 -20.28 -31.03
C TYR A 180 22.19 -20.43 -32.54
N GLY A 181 22.47 -19.38 -33.31
CA GLY A 181 22.27 -19.35 -34.77
C GLY A 181 22.03 -17.94 -35.31
N LEU A 182 21.98 -17.81 -36.63
CA LEU A 182 21.72 -16.56 -37.35
C LEU A 182 20.44 -15.84 -36.89
N GLY A 183 20.35 -14.52 -37.13
CA GLY A 183 19.12 -13.75 -36.88
C GLY A 183 17.96 -14.27 -37.75
N GLY A 184 16.73 -14.20 -37.22
CA GLY A 184 15.52 -14.57 -37.98
C GLY A 184 15.23 -16.07 -38.14
N VAL A 185 16.11 -16.98 -37.69
CA VAL A 185 15.93 -18.44 -37.84
C VAL A 185 14.87 -19.05 -36.91
N GLY A 186 14.21 -18.25 -36.06
CA GLY A 186 13.14 -18.74 -35.18
C GLY A 186 13.59 -19.32 -33.83
N LYS A 187 14.78 -18.96 -33.31
CA LYS A 187 15.27 -19.42 -31.99
C LYS A 187 14.29 -19.11 -30.85
N THR A 188 13.75 -17.89 -30.84
CA THR A 188 12.75 -17.47 -29.84
C THR A 188 11.46 -18.25 -30.01
N THR A 189 11.05 -18.54 -31.25
CA THR A 189 9.88 -19.37 -31.54
C THR A 189 10.08 -20.81 -31.05
N LEU A 190 11.27 -21.38 -31.22
CA LEU A 190 11.62 -22.69 -30.65
C LEU A 190 11.54 -22.68 -29.12
N ALA A 191 12.06 -21.63 -28.46
CA ALA A 191 12.00 -21.50 -27.00
C ALA A 191 10.55 -21.41 -26.48
N LYS A 192 9.67 -20.67 -27.18
CA LYS A 192 8.23 -20.63 -26.87
C LYS A 192 7.57 -22.01 -26.95
N GLU A 193 7.96 -22.82 -27.92
CA GLU A 193 7.41 -24.18 -28.09
C GLU A 193 7.92 -25.15 -27.02
N VAL A 194 9.21 -25.05 -26.64
CA VAL A 194 9.76 -25.80 -25.50
C VAL A 194 9.04 -25.43 -24.21
N TYR A 195 8.74 -24.13 -24.00
CA TYR A 195 7.95 -23.66 -22.86
C TYR A 195 6.57 -24.34 -22.83
N ARG A 196 5.86 -24.36 -23.96
CA ARG A 196 4.54 -25.02 -24.10
C ARG A 196 4.62 -26.50 -23.70
N GLU A 197 5.55 -27.25 -24.27
CA GLU A 197 5.69 -28.69 -24.01
C GLU A 197 6.09 -28.96 -22.55
N ALA A 198 6.98 -28.16 -21.97
CA ALA A 198 7.39 -28.29 -20.57
C ALA A 198 6.23 -28.06 -19.59
N MET A 199 5.33 -27.12 -19.92
CA MET A 199 4.11 -26.87 -19.16
C MET A 199 3.11 -28.04 -19.28
N GLU A 200 2.89 -28.57 -20.48
CA GLU A 200 2.03 -29.73 -20.72
C GLU A 200 2.52 -30.99 -19.98
N GLU A 201 3.82 -31.23 -19.99
CA GLU A 201 4.45 -32.34 -19.29
C GLU A 201 4.61 -32.11 -17.77
N LYS A 202 4.33 -30.90 -17.27
CA LYS A 202 4.52 -30.48 -15.86
C LYS A 202 5.93 -30.79 -15.35
N LEU A 203 6.92 -30.42 -16.16
CA LEU A 203 8.33 -30.74 -15.94
C LEU A 203 8.94 -30.04 -14.71
N PHE A 204 8.43 -28.85 -14.37
CA PHE A 204 8.93 -28.01 -13.29
C PHE A 204 7.76 -27.46 -12.47
N ASP A 205 8.03 -27.11 -11.21
CA ASP A 205 7.05 -26.46 -10.32
C ASP A 205 6.64 -25.07 -10.84
N ASP A 206 7.55 -24.40 -11.56
CA ASP A 206 7.35 -23.11 -12.21
C ASP A 206 8.16 -23.04 -13.52
N VAL A 207 7.57 -22.44 -14.56
CA VAL A 207 8.21 -22.25 -15.88
C VAL A 207 8.00 -20.79 -16.28
N VAL A 208 9.10 -20.07 -16.53
CA VAL A 208 9.14 -18.60 -16.75
C VAL A 208 9.77 -18.25 -18.08
#